data_AF-A0A967I9F1-F1
#
_entry.id   AF-A0A967I9F1-F1
#
_cell.length_a   1.000
_cell.length_b   1.000
_cell.length_c   1.000
_cell.angle_alpha   90.00
_cell.angle_beta   90.00
_cell.angle_gamma   90.00
#
_symmetry.space_group_name_H-M   'P 1'
#
loop_
_entity.id
_entity.type
_entity.pdbx_description
1 polymer ?
#
loop_
_entity_poly.entity_id
_entity_poly.type
_entity_poly.pdbx_seq_one_letter_code
_entity_poly.pdbx_strand_id
1 'polypeptide(L)' 'LRKVILYQIVIAVGATVSAFGYSMFMVPFNLAAGGIGGLGVIVNHYTGWPPGVLFLLMNLPLLALG' A
#
# COMPACT_ATOMS: atom_id res chain seq x y z
N LEU A 1 14.79 14.10 -20.18
CA LEU A 1 13.87 14.66 -19.17
C LEU A 1 12.38 14.50 -19.51
N ARG A 2 11.85 14.98 -20.66
CA ARG A 2 10.40 14.98 -20.96
C ARG A 2 9.71 13.59 -20.88
N LYS A 3 10.40 12.52 -21.29
CA LYS A 3 9.88 11.13 -21.18
C LYS A 3 9.81 10.64 -19.72
N VAL A 4 10.80 11.00 -18.89
CA VAL A 4 10.86 10.59 -17.47
C VAL A 4 9.68 11.18 -16.69
N ILE A 5 9.35 12.45 -16.95
CA ILE A 5 8.20 13.13 -16.33
C ILE A 5 6.89 12.43 -16.73
N LEU A 6 6.73 12.10 -18.02
CA LEU A 6 5.55 11.36 -18.49
C LEU A 6 5.44 9.99 -17.80
N TYR A 7 6.54 9.25 -17.66
CA TYR A 7 6.52 7.97 -16.95
C TYR A 7 6.13 8.14 -15.48
N GLN A 8 6.67 9.12 -14.77
CA GLN A 8 6.30 9.37 -13.38
C GLN A 8 4.82 9.72 -13.21
N ILE A 9 4.26 10.52 -14.12
CA ILE A 9 2.83 10.86 -14.09
C ILE A 9 1.98 9.59 -14.29
N VAL A 10 2.32 8.74 -15.26
CA VAL A 10 1.58 7.50 -15.52
C VAL A 10 1.69 6.54 -14.33
N ILE A 11 2.87 6.43 -13.71
CA ILE A 11 3.07 5.61 -12.51
C ILE A 11 2.25 6.17 -11.34
N ALA A 12 2.25 7.49 -11.13
CA ALA A 12 1.48 8.11 -10.06
C ALA A 12 -0.04 7.90 -10.23
N VAL A 13 -0.53 8.00 -11.46
CA VAL A 13 -1.95 7.72 -11.78
C VAL A 13 -2.26 6.25 -11.52
N GLY A 14 -1.44 5.32 -12.01
CA GLY A 14 -1.63 3.88 -11.78
C GLY A 14 -1.56 3.50 -10.29
N ALA A 15 -0.63 4.09 -9.55
CA ALA A 15 -0.51 3.91 -8.10
C ALA A 15 -1.74 4.43 -7.36
N THR A 16 -2.30 5.56 -7.79
CA THR A 16 -3.52 6.13 -7.18
C THR A 16 -4.71 5.20 -7.40
N VAL A 17 -4.91 4.68 -8.61
CA VAL A 17 -5.96 3.70 -8.91
C VAL A 17 -5.80 2.43 -8.06
N SER A 18 -4.57 1.94 -7.92
CA SER A 18 -4.25 0.79 -7.06
C SER A 18 -4.56 1.06 -5.59
N ALA A 19 -4.21 2.25 -5.08
CA ALA A 19 -4.51 2.67 -3.71
C ALA A 19 -6.02 2.76 -3.44
N PHE A 20 -6.81 3.25 -4.39
CA PHE A 20 -8.27 3.22 -4.30
C PHE A 20 -8.82 1.79 -4.25
N GLY A 21 -8.31 0.90 -5.11
CA GLY A 21 -8.65 -0.52 -5.07
C GLY A 21 -8.35 -1.16 -3.72
N TYR A 22 -7.18 -0.85 -3.16
CA TYR A 22 -6.78 -1.32 -1.83
C TYR A 22 -7.72 -0.79 -0.74
N SER A 23 -7.98 0.52 -0.69
CA SER A 23 -8.77 1.13 0.37
C SER A 23 -10.26 0.78 0.31
N MET A 24 -10.84 0.64 -0.89
CA MET A 24 -12.28 0.42 -1.07
C MET A 24 -12.68 -1.05 -1.19
N PHE A 25 -11.77 -1.93 -1.62
CA PHE A 25 -12.07 -3.36 -1.72
C PHE A 25 -11.27 -4.17 -0.71
N MET A 26 -9.96 -3.98 -0.68
CA MET A 26 -9.08 -4.89 0.04
C MET A 26 -9.20 -4.79 1.56
N VAL A 27 -9.31 -3.55 2.06
CA VAL A 27 -9.51 -3.25 3.49
C VAL A 27 -10.88 -3.71 3.99
N PRO A 28 -12.03 -3.32 3.40
CA PRO A 28 -13.34 -3.71 3.92
C PRO A 28 -13.67 -5.19 3.69
N PHE A 29 -13.19 -5.81 2.61
CA PHE A 29 -13.42 -7.23 2.35
C PHE A 29 -12.34 -8.15 2.96
N ASN A 30 -11.40 -7.61 3.76
CA ASN A 30 -10.31 -8.35 4.40
C ASN A 30 -9.54 -9.27 3.44
N LEU A 31 -9.35 -8.80 2.20
CA LEU A 31 -8.64 -9.55 1.17
C LEU A 31 -7.13 -9.38 1.39
N ALA A 32 -6.53 -10.25 2.19
CA ALA A 32 -5.09 -10.26 2.37
C ALA A 32 -4.39 -10.73 1.08
N ALA A 33 -3.81 -9.82 0.29
CA ALA A 33 -2.77 -10.22 -0.67
C ALA A 33 -1.48 -10.52 0.07
N GLY A 34 -0.72 -11.51 -0.39
CA GLY A 34 0.55 -11.88 0.21
C GLY A 34 1.53 -10.70 0.36
N GLY A 35 2.34 -10.73 1.43
CA GLY A 35 3.35 -9.72 1.75
C GLY A 35 2.91 -8.70 2.80
N ILE A 36 3.63 -7.57 2.86
CA ILE A 36 3.43 -6.49 3.85
C ILE A 36 2.03 -5.88 3.72
N GLY A 37 1.48 -5.84 2.50
CA GLY A 37 0.17 -5.27 2.27
C GLY A 37 -0.99 -6.06 2.81
N GLY A 38 -0.92 -7.40 2.78
CA GLY A 38 -1.89 -8.24 3.47
C GLY A 38 -1.71 -8.22 4.98
N LEU A 39 -0.47 -8.16 5.47
CA LEU A 39 -0.20 -7.96 6.90
C LEU A 39 -0.81 -6.65 7.41
N GLY A 40 -0.73 -5.57 6.61
CA GLY A 40 -1.39 -4.30 6.90
C GLY A 40 -2.92 -4.42 7.02
N VAL A 41 -3.58 -5.21 6.16
CA VAL A 41 -5.03 -5.47 6.25
C VAL A 41 -5.36 -6.28 7.51
N ILE A 42 -4.60 -7.35 7.77
CA ILE A 42 -4.81 -8.21 8.95
C ILE A 42 -4.64 -7.39 10.22
N VAL A 43 -3.53 -6.66 10.36
CA VAL A 43 -3.28 -5.83 11.54
C VAL A 43 -4.33 -4.72 11.66
N ASN A 44 -4.76 -4.08 10.56
CA ASN A 44 -5.87 -3.13 10.57
C ASN A 44 -7.17 -3.75 11.09
N HIS A 45 -7.48 -4.99 10.71
CA HIS A 45 -8.66 -5.71 11.21
C HIS A 45 -8.65 -5.86 12.74
N TYR A 46 -7.48 -6.12 13.32
CA TYR A 46 -7.34 -6.32 14.78
C TYR A 46 -7.11 -5.03 15.58
N THR A 47 -6.49 -4.00 15.00
CA THR A 47 -6.07 -2.78 15.72
C THR A 47 -6.88 -1.53 15.35
N GLY A 48 -7.61 -1.55 14.24
CA GLY A 48 -8.31 -0.37 13.71
C GLY A 48 -7.39 0.72 13.17
N TRP A 49 -6.07 0.49 13.12
CA TRP A 49 -5.08 1.47 12.69
C TRP A 49 -5.06 1.66 11.18
N PRO A 50 -4.95 2.89 10.66
CA PRO A 50 -5.02 3.16 9.23
C PRO A 50 -3.97 2.32 8.46
N PRO A 51 -4.37 1.58 7.41
CA PRO A 51 -3.50 0.65 6.70
C PRO A 51 -2.24 1.31 6.14
N GLY A 52 -2.33 2.57 5.72
CA GLY A 52 -1.18 3.33 5.21
C GLY A 52 -0.07 3.55 6.24
N VAL A 53 -0.43 3.76 7.51
CA VAL A 53 0.54 3.90 8.61
C VAL A 53 1.18 2.56 8.93
N LEU A 54 0.39 1.49 8.94
CA LEU A 54 0.89 0.12 9.13
C LEU A 54 1.86 -0.26 8.01
N PHE A 55 1.53 0.07 6.76
CA PHE A 55 2.41 -0.13 5.62
C PHE A 55 3.76 0.58 5.78
N LEU A 56 3.75 1.84 6.22
CA LEU A 56 4.97 2.62 6.45
C LEU A 56 5.81 2.02 7.59
N LEU A 57 5.16 1.69 8.71
CA LEU A 57 5.81 1.08 9.86
C LEU A 57 6.42 -0.28 9.55
N MET A 58 5.77 -1.09 8.71
CA MET A 58 6.32 -2.39 8.31
C MET A 58 7.41 -2.26 7.24
N ASN A 59 7.38 -1.21 6.40
CA ASN A 59 8.45 -0.93 5.45
C ASN A 59 9.73 -0.41 6.12
N LEU A 60 9.63 0.32 7.24
CA LEU A 60 10.81 0.85 7.95
C LEU A 60 11.83 -0.23 8.37
N PRO A 61 11.45 -1.33 9.05
CA PRO A 61 12.37 -2.41 9.37
C PRO A 61 12.91 -3.11 8.12
N LEU A 62 12.08 -3.28 7.08
CA LEU A 62 12.51 -3.89 5.82
C LEU A 62 13.54 -3.02 5.09
N LEU A 63 13.43 -1.70 5.17
CA LEU A 63 14.43 -0.77 4.64
C LEU A 63 15.74 -0.81 5.46
N ALA A 64 15.66 -1.12 6.75
CA ALA A 64 16.83 -1.21 7.62
C ALA A 64 17.54 -2.58 7.52
N LEU A 65 16.79 -3.66 7.27
CA LEU A 65 17.29 -5.03 7.15
C LEU A 65 17.64 -5.41 5.71
N GLY A 66 17.10 -4.69 4.73
CA GLY A 66 17.28 -4.91 3.30
C GLY A 66 18.34 -4.02 2.67
#